data_AF-A0A651GPP0-F1
#
_entry.id   AF-A0A651GPP0-F1
#
_cell.length_a   1.000
_cell.length_b   1.000
_cell.length_c   1.000
_cell.angle_alpha   90.00
_cell.angle_beta   90.00
_cell.angle_gamma   90.00
#
_symmetry.space_group_name_H-M   'P 1'
#
loop_
_entity.id
_entity.type
_entity.pdbx_description
1 polymer ?
#
loop_
_entity_poly.entity_id
_entity_poly.type
_entity_poly.pdbx_seq_one_letter_code
_entity_poly.pdbx_strand_id
1 'polypeptide(L)'
;MAITHLFAAAAGAGAAVAADRLADRLRGTRPTETTRMVGTTVAAPTAALWVTDFLNAAYFARDEDERALDDLRLAFAIVTTFWHEHDHRAIGAKDVLSFHRAFGTARLKRAGGGAGTLDTDALLAGGAQLFGEWFRDAAGDPARRGWGIVFRTAEDKDAYDPEVRLQQAQLGPLTPPEAPAAAQIWSTYPPVEVADAAATVAAMEAVEQWPEYGSELGRFTALRRGGLRGQTFEIEVIGFPSPRTPVLMRAYVTVDQLATSEDDEEARDAWLTQLRLGFAARADEPSPIPDGAEVHAILVLTSHEGHFMGRARSQLLVYSHEGRSYVRAIGIWDPMPWHLAELYEQVGQGAQHAFWGMGAPEESMLHQLAASVARRHTTG
;
A
#
# COMPACT_ATOMS: atom_id res chain seq x y z
N MET A 1 39.88 4.42 -5.70
CA MET A 1 39.62 5.18 -4.46
C MET A 1 38.11 5.44 -4.37
N ALA A 2 37.30 4.39 -4.17
CA ALA A 2 35.84 4.40 -4.44
C ALA A 2 35.03 3.67 -3.35
N ILE A 3 35.45 3.76 -2.08
CA ILE A 3 34.81 3.09 -0.93
C ILE A 3 34.19 4.12 0.04
N THR A 4 34.37 5.42 -0.19
CA THR A 4 34.12 6.47 0.82
C THR A 4 32.68 7.02 0.85
N HIS A 5 31.86 6.84 -0.19
CA HIS A 5 30.51 7.42 -0.24
C HIS A 5 29.40 6.53 0.34
N LEU A 6 29.57 5.20 0.33
CA LEU A 6 28.61 4.25 0.94
C LEU A 6 28.64 4.27 2.48
N PHE A 7 29.79 4.61 3.09
CA PHE A 7 29.91 4.71 4.55
C PHE A 7 29.36 6.02 5.13
N ALA A 8 29.37 7.12 4.37
CA ALA A 8 28.87 8.42 4.84
C ALA A 8 27.32 8.46 4.92
N ALA A 9 26.63 7.81 3.98
CA ALA A 9 25.17 7.69 3.99
C ALA A 9 24.67 6.72 5.09
N ALA A 10 25.41 5.63 5.34
CA ALA A 10 25.11 4.69 6.42
C ALA A 10 25.31 5.30 7.83
N ALA A 11 26.26 6.22 7.98
CA ALA A 11 26.51 6.92 9.25
C ALA A 11 25.43 7.99 9.58
N GLY A 12 24.89 8.68 8.56
CA GLY A 12 23.88 9.73 8.74
C GLY A 12 22.48 9.22 9.12
N ALA A 13 22.00 8.15 8.47
CA ALA A 13 20.70 7.54 8.80
C ALA A 13 20.74 6.75 10.12
N GLY A 14 21.88 6.11 10.42
CA GLY A 14 22.14 5.52 11.73
C GLY A 14 22.12 6.57 12.85
N ALA A 15 22.61 7.78 12.59
CA ALA A 15 22.54 8.89 13.53
C ALA A 15 21.11 9.43 13.72
N ALA A 16 20.26 9.46 12.68
CA ALA A 16 18.87 9.91 12.80
C ALA A 16 18.00 8.90 13.59
N VAL A 17 18.08 7.61 13.27
CA VAL A 17 17.34 6.56 14.03
C VAL A 17 17.92 6.37 15.44
N ALA A 18 19.23 6.56 15.63
CA ALA A 18 19.83 6.56 16.97
C ALA A 18 19.48 7.84 17.75
N ALA A 19 19.36 8.99 17.09
CA ALA A 19 18.92 10.25 17.72
C ALA A 19 17.45 10.17 18.13
N ASP A 20 16.60 9.53 17.35
CA ASP A 20 15.18 9.32 17.67
C ASP A 20 15.03 8.35 18.87
N ARG A 21 15.79 7.25 18.88
CA ARG A 21 15.86 6.32 20.03
C ARG A 21 16.48 6.94 21.28
N LEU A 22 17.40 7.89 21.12
CA LEU A 22 18.00 8.64 22.23
C LEU A 22 17.03 9.71 22.74
N ALA A 23 16.29 10.37 21.84
CA ALA A 23 15.24 11.32 22.18
C ALA A 23 14.08 10.64 22.94
N ASP A 24 13.66 9.44 22.51
CA ASP A 24 12.65 8.63 23.21
C ASP A 24 13.11 8.21 24.62
N ARG A 25 14.38 7.79 24.75
CA ARG A 25 14.97 7.49 26.07
C ARG A 25 15.08 8.71 26.98
N LEU A 26 15.30 9.89 26.42
CA LEU A 26 15.43 11.14 27.19
C LEU A 26 14.08 11.76 27.54
N ARG A 27 13.00 11.47 26.79
CA ARG A 27 11.65 12.04 26.98
C ARG A 27 10.69 11.13 27.75
N GLY A 28 11.08 9.91 28.08
CA GLY A 28 10.23 8.97 28.83
C GLY A 28 9.02 8.47 28.04
N THR A 29 8.98 8.71 26.71
CA THR A 29 8.02 8.10 25.79
C THR A 29 8.35 6.62 25.65
N ARG A 30 7.34 5.74 25.71
CA ARG A 30 7.55 4.29 25.54
C ARG A 30 8.10 4.05 24.12
N PRO A 31 9.28 3.44 23.93
CA PRO A 31 9.94 3.26 22.62
C PRO A 31 9.24 2.34 21.61
N THR A 32 7.92 2.13 21.67
CA THR A 32 7.26 0.92 21.17
C THR A 32 6.34 1.09 19.96
N GLU A 33 5.89 2.28 19.60
CA GLU A 33 4.87 2.45 18.54
C GLU A 33 5.49 2.76 17.17
N THR A 34 6.36 3.76 17.07
CA THR A 34 7.06 4.12 15.82
C THR A 34 8.02 3.03 15.32
N THR A 35 8.70 2.32 16.24
CA THR A 35 9.57 1.19 15.89
C THR A 35 8.81 0.03 15.22
N ARG A 36 7.50 -0.12 15.47
CA ARG A 36 6.67 -1.15 14.81
C ARG A 36 6.36 -0.79 13.35
N MET A 37 6.43 0.49 12.97
CA MET A 37 6.07 0.98 11.63
C MET A 37 7.21 0.89 10.61
N VAL A 38 8.45 0.58 11.03
CA VAL A 38 9.62 0.51 10.13
C VAL A 38 9.86 -0.91 9.64
N GLY A 39 10.10 -1.05 8.33
CA GLY A 39 10.25 -2.35 7.65
C GLY A 39 8.90 -2.94 7.26
N THR A 40 8.91 -4.14 6.66
CA THR A 40 7.70 -4.85 6.24
C THR A 40 7.79 -6.30 6.72
N THR A 41 6.71 -7.06 6.58
CA THR A 41 6.78 -8.52 6.76
C THR A 41 7.81 -9.17 5.80
N VAL A 42 8.03 -8.58 4.63
CA VAL A 42 8.95 -9.05 3.59
C VAL A 42 10.40 -8.63 3.87
N ALA A 43 10.63 -7.40 4.33
CA ALA A 43 11.96 -6.82 4.51
C ALA A 43 12.24 -6.48 5.97
N ALA A 44 13.29 -7.11 6.53
CA ALA A 44 13.77 -6.77 7.86
C ALA A 44 14.31 -5.32 7.89
N PRO A 45 14.38 -4.68 9.07
CA PRO A 45 14.91 -3.32 9.19
C PRO A 45 16.33 -3.15 8.63
N THR A 46 17.14 -4.22 8.61
CA THR A 46 18.49 -4.22 8.03
C THR A 46 18.51 -4.16 6.51
N ALA A 47 17.40 -4.46 5.83
CA ALA A 47 17.25 -4.36 4.39
C ALA A 47 16.61 -3.04 3.93
N ALA A 48 16.00 -2.27 4.84
CA ALA A 48 15.21 -1.09 4.51
C ALA A 48 15.91 -0.13 3.55
N LEU A 49 17.19 0.18 3.80
CA LEU A 49 17.95 1.12 2.97
C LEU A 49 18.17 0.61 1.55
N TRP A 50 18.61 -0.64 1.37
CA TRP A 50 18.92 -1.13 0.03
C TRP A 50 17.66 -1.52 -0.75
N VAL A 51 16.60 -1.99 -0.07
CA VAL A 51 15.30 -2.20 -0.69
C VAL A 51 14.73 -0.86 -1.17
N THR A 52 14.80 0.18 -0.36
CA THR A 52 14.41 1.53 -0.76
C THR A 52 15.23 2.02 -1.97
N ASP A 53 16.55 1.82 -1.97
CA ASP A 53 17.41 2.16 -3.12
C ASP A 53 17.03 1.38 -4.39
N PHE A 54 16.67 0.10 -4.28
CA PHE A 54 16.20 -0.71 -5.40
C PHE A 54 14.86 -0.20 -5.95
N LEU A 55 13.89 0.10 -5.10
CA LEU A 55 12.60 0.68 -5.50
C LEU A 55 12.77 2.08 -6.10
N ASN A 56 13.68 2.90 -5.54
CA ASN A 56 14.02 4.20 -6.09
C ASN A 56 14.62 4.08 -7.48
N ALA A 57 15.54 3.13 -7.69
CA ALA A 57 16.13 2.91 -9.00
C ALA A 57 15.06 2.55 -10.06
N ALA A 58 14.03 1.80 -9.68
CA ALA A 58 12.92 1.43 -10.58
C ALA A 58 11.99 2.60 -10.93
N TYR A 59 11.85 3.59 -10.04
CA TYR A 59 10.84 4.63 -10.17
C TYR A 59 11.37 6.04 -9.85
N PHE A 60 11.61 6.38 -8.58
CA PHE A 60 11.90 7.76 -8.16
C PHE A 60 13.22 8.37 -8.67
N ALA A 61 14.19 7.53 -9.05
CA ALA A 61 15.45 7.96 -9.64
C ALA A 61 15.33 8.33 -11.12
N ARG A 62 14.19 8.02 -11.75
CA ARG A 62 13.88 8.36 -13.14
C ARG A 62 13.25 9.74 -13.20
N ASP A 63 13.47 10.40 -14.33
CA ASP A 63 12.78 11.63 -14.67
C ASP A 63 11.26 11.37 -14.71
N GLU A 64 10.48 12.38 -14.35
CA GLU A 64 9.03 12.26 -14.13
C GLU A 64 8.28 11.70 -15.36
N ASP A 65 8.69 12.11 -16.56
CA ASP A 65 8.15 11.66 -17.84
C ASP A 65 8.58 10.23 -18.22
N GLU A 66 9.63 9.71 -17.60
CA GLU A 66 10.07 8.32 -17.77
C GLU A 66 9.47 7.38 -16.71
N ARG A 67 8.79 7.87 -15.67
CA ARG A 67 8.26 7.02 -14.60
C ARG A 67 7.13 6.13 -15.10
N ALA A 68 7.18 4.86 -14.73
CA ALA A 68 6.13 3.89 -15.01
C ALA A 68 5.77 3.15 -13.73
N LEU A 69 4.51 3.27 -13.28
CA LEU A 69 4.04 2.59 -12.07
C LEU A 69 4.18 1.07 -12.15
N ASP A 70 4.04 0.50 -13.35
CA ASP A 70 4.19 -0.94 -13.54
C ASP A 70 5.63 -1.41 -13.24
N ASP A 71 6.64 -0.55 -13.41
CA ASP A 71 8.02 -0.84 -13.00
C ASP A 71 8.18 -0.81 -11.48
N LEU A 72 7.50 0.12 -10.78
CA LEU A 72 7.47 0.12 -9.32
C LEU A 72 6.79 -1.15 -8.78
N ARG A 73 5.65 -1.53 -9.35
CA ARG A 73 4.93 -2.76 -8.99
C ARG A 73 5.76 -4.01 -9.27
N LEU A 74 6.43 -4.06 -10.43
CA LEU A 74 7.32 -5.16 -10.78
C LEU A 74 8.52 -5.24 -9.83
N ALA A 75 9.13 -4.11 -9.48
CA ALA A 75 10.23 -4.07 -8.50
C ALA A 75 9.76 -4.58 -7.14
N PHE A 76 8.61 -4.12 -6.64
CA PHE A 76 8.00 -4.69 -5.45
C PHE A 76 7.74 -6.19 -5.58
N ALA A 77 7.24 -6.65 -6.73
CA ALA A 77 6.97 -8.04 -6.98
C ALA A 77 8.23 -8.89 -6.97
N ILE A 78 9.35 -8.39 -7.51
CA ILE A 78 10.68 -9.03 -7.42
C ILE A 78 11.09 -9.18 -5.95
N VAL A 79 10.95 -8.13 -5.13
CA VAL A 79 11.30 -8.20 -3.70
C VAL A 79 10.44 -9.25 -2.98
N THR A 80 9.12 -9.24 -3.17
CA THR A 80 8.23 -10.20 -2.50
C THR A 80 8.40 -11.63 -3.05
N THR A 81 8.70 -11.80 -4.34
CA THR A 81 9.03 -13.11 -4.93
C THR A 81 10.34 -13.66 -4.35
N PHE A 82 11.34 -12.81 -4.13
CA PHE A 82 12.57 -13.24 -3.47
C PHE A 82 12.34 -13.73 -2.05
N TRP A 83 11.51 -13.03 -1.28
CA TRP A 83 11.08 -13.50 0.05
C TRP A 83 10.35 -14.85 -0.04
N HIS A 84 9.45 -15.02 -1.01
CA HIS A 84 8.72 -16.27 -1.22
C HIS A 84 9.65 -17.45 -1.56
N GLU A 85 10.55 -17.29 -2.52
CA GLU A 85 11.51 -18.33 -2.96
C GLU A 85 12.58 -18.66 -1.89
N HIS A 86 12.65 -17.90 -0.80
CA HIS A 86 13.59 -18.12 0.31
C HIS A 86 12.85 -18.47 1.61
N ASP A 87 11.85 -19.33 1.50
CA ASP A 87 11.08 -19.89 2.61
C ASP A 87 10.49 -18.81 3.54
N HIS A 88 10.04 -17.70 2.93
CA HIS A 88 9.46 -16.56 3.64
C HIS A 88 10.37 -15.94 4.69
N ARG A 89 11.70 -16.16 4.61
CA ARG A 89 12.64 -15.49 5.51
C ARG A 89 12.68 -14.01 5.17
N ALA A 90 12.46 -13.16 6.16
CA ALA A 90 12.63 -11.71 6.03
C ALA A 90 13.98 -11.36 5.36
N ILE A 91 13.88 -10.54 4.32
CA ILE A 91 15.01 -10.07 3.52
C ILE A 91 15.89 -9.19 4.40
N GLY A 92 17.21 -9.42 4.36
CA GLY A 92 18.19 -8.76 5.21
C GLY A 92 19.33 -8.10 4.43
N ALA A 93 20.27 -7.49 5.15
CA ALA A 93 21.43 -6.84 4.54
C ALA A 93 22.28 -7.77 3.66
N LYS A 94 22.36 -9.07 3.98
CA LYS A 94 23.15 -10.06 3.20
C LYS A 94 22.61 -10.31 1.80
N ASP A 95 21.31 -10.07 1.59
CA ASP A 95 20.61 -10.38 0.34
C ASP A 95 20.88 -9.33 -0.75
N VAL A 96 21.45 -8.17 -0.36
CA VAL A 96 21.86 -7.10 -1.29
C VAL A 96 22.83 -7.58 -2.37
N LEU A 97 23.67 -8.58 -2.06
CA LEU A 97 24.64 -9.12 -3.01
C LEU A 97 23.97 -9.86 -4.17
N SER A 98 22.85 -10.56 -3.91
CA SER A 98 22.07 -11.23 -4.94
C SER A 98 21.44 -10.21 -5.88
N PHE A 99 20.83 -9.16 -5.32
CA PHE A 99 20.26 -8.06 -6.10
C PHE A 99 21.34 -7.28 -6.87
N HIS A 100 22.50 -7.00 -6.27
CA HIS A 100 23.58 -6.32 -6.97
C HIS A 100 24.11 -7.14 -8.16
N ARG A 101 24.24 -8.46 -8.01
CA ARG A 101 24.65 -9.34 -9.12
C ARG A 101 23.62 -9.35 -10.26
N ALA A 102 22.32 -9.36 -9.91
CA ALA A 102 21.23 -9.41 -10.88
C ALA A 102 20.97 -8.07 -11.59
N PHE A 103 21.01 -6.95 -10.87
CA PHE A 103 20.56 -5.64 -11.36
C PHE A 103 21.68 -4.60 -11.48
N GLY A 104 22.85 -4.83 -10.86
CA GLY A 104 23.90 -3.82 -10.73
C GLY A 104 24.50 -3.37 -12.05
N THR A 105 24.70 -4.29 -13.00
CA THR A 105 25.25 -3.96 -14.33
C THR A 105 24.28 -3.09 -15.13
N ALA A 106 22.97 -3.35 -15.03
CA ALA A 106 21.95 -2.57 -15.72
C ALA A 106 21.90 -1.13 -15.18
N ARG A 107 21.95 -0.97 -13.84
CA ARG A 107 22.03 0.36 -13.20
C ARG A 107 23.20 1.18 -13.70
N LEU A 108 24.38 0.58 -13.86
CA LEU A 108 25.59 1.30 -14.26
C LEU A 108 25.62 1.68 -15.75
N LYS A 109 24.96 0.91 -16.63
CA LYS A 109 25.00 1.14 -18.09
C LYS A 109 24.19 2.35 -18.54
N ARG A 110 23.13 2.72 -17.83
CA ARG A 110 22.28 3.89 -18.14
C ARG A 110 22.78 5.18 -17.49
N ALA A 111 23.72 5.09 -16.54
CA ALA A 111 24.22 6.23 -15.77
C ALA A 111 25.25 7.06 -16.56
N GLY A 112 24.77 8.03 -17.33
CA GLY A 112 25.56 9.17 -17.82
C GLY A 112 25.94 10.19 -16.73
N GLY A 113 26.00 9.80 -15.44
CA GLY A 113 26.46 10.67 -14.34
C GLY A 113 25.67 10.62 -13.01
N GLY A 114 24.63 9.80 -12.85
CA GLY A 114 23.82 9.69 -11.62
C GLY A 114 23.72 8.28 -11.03
N ALA A 115 23.04 8.12 -9.89
CA ALA A 115 22.67 6.81 -9.34
C ALA A 115 21.83 6.05 -10.37
N GLY A 116 22.25 4.84 -10.75
CA GLY A 116 21.65 4.12 -11.87
C GLY A 116 20.17 3.79 -11.72
N THR A 117 19.42 3.87 -12.82
CA THR A 117 17.98 3.58 -12.94
C THR A 117 17.72 2.16 -13.46
N LEU A 118 16.49 1.67 -13.28
CA LEU A 118 16.01 0.37 -13.76
C LEU A 118 14.67 0.59 -14.49
N ASP A 119 14.61 0.20 -15.75
CA ASP A 119 13.36 0.14 -16.54
C ASP A 119 12.79 -1.29 -16.56
N THR A 120 11.64 -1.47 -17.20
CA THR A 120 10.96 -2.77 -17.33
C THR A 120 11.89 -3.88 -17.82
N ASP A 121 12.66 -3.62 -18.88
CA ASP A 121 13.57 -4.61 -19.46
C ASP A 121 14.69 -4.99 -18.50
N ALA A 122 15.28 -4.01 -17.80
CA ALA A 122 16.28 -4.26 -16.77
C ALA A 122 15.72 -5.05 -15.58
N LEU A 123 14.48 -4.75 -15.16
CA LEU A 123 13.79 -5.46 -14.07
C LEU A 123 13.49 -6.91 -14.47
N LEU A 124 12.98 -7.15 -15.68
CA LEU A 124 12.69 -8.50 -16.18
C LEU A 124 13.97 -9.31 -16.38
N ALA A 125 15.02 -8.72 -16.96
CA ALA A 125 16.31 -9.39 -17.16
C ALA A 125 16.99 -9.73 -15.83
N GLY A 126 17.00 -8.80 -14.87
CA GLY A 126 17.54 -9.06 -13.55
C GLY A 126 16.69 -10.05 -12.75
N GLY A 127 15.36 -10.02 -12.89
CA GLY A 127 14.45 -11.03 -12.33
C GLY A 127 14.75 -12.43 -12.89
N ALA A 128 14.95 -12.56 -14.20
CA ALA A 128 15.36 -13.81 -14.82
C ALA A 128 16.74 -14.29 -14.31
N GLN A 129 17.68 -13.38 -14.07
CA GLN A 129 18.98 -13.74 -13.48
C GLN A 129 18.84 -14.17 -12.00
N LEU A 130 17.90 -13.60 -11.25
CA LEU A 130 17.70 -13.85 -9.83
C LEU A 130 16.92 -15.16 -9.58
N PHE A 131 15.93 -15.46 -10.41
CA PHE A 131 14.98 -16.55 -10.20
C PHE A 131 15.05 -17.67 -11.25
N GLY A 132 15.60 -17.36 -12.44
CA GLY A 132 15.61 -18.20 -13.63
C GLY A 132 14.72 -17.65 -14.74
N GLU A 133 14.94 -18.14 -15.97
CA GLU A 133 14.27 -17.65 -17.20
C GLU A 133 12.72 -17.66 -17.12
N TRP A 134 12.15 -18.54 -16.30
CA TRP A 134 10.69 -18.62 -16.11
C TRP A 134 10.07 -17.30 -15.62
N PHE A 135 10.82 -16.48 -14.89
CA PHE A 135 10.30 -15.27 -14.26
C PHE A 135 9.79 -14.27 -15.29
N ARG A 136 10.46 -14.16 -16.45
CA ARG A 136 10.10 -13.18 -17.48
C ARG A 136 8.69 -13.40 -18.01
N ASP A 137 8.38 -14.66 -18.33
CA ASP A 137 7.06 -15.03 -18.83
C ASP A 137 6.01 -14.98 -17.71
N ALA A 138 6.38 -15.36 -16.49
CA ALA A 138 5.46 -15.36 -15.35
C ALA A 138 5.09 -13.95 -14.88
N ALA A 139 6.02 -12.99 -14.93
CA ALA A 139 5.77 -11.61 -14.51
C ALA A 139 4.76 -10.87 -15.40
N GLY A 140 4.62 -11.31 -16.66
CA GLY A 140 3.60 -10.81 -17.59
C GLY A 140 2.26 -11.55 -17.52
N ASP A 141 2.14 -12.61 -16.72
CA ASP A 141 0.99 -13.49 -16.71
C ASP A 141 0.11 -13.28 -15.45
N PRO A 142 -1.10 -12.72 -15.58
CA PRO A 142 -2.01 -12.51 -14.45
C PRO A 142 -2.39 -13.79 -13.70
N ALA A 143 -2.41 -14.94 -14.38
CA ALA A 143 -2.71 -16.23 -13.75
C ALA A 143 -1.59 -16.69 -12.83
N ARG A 144 -0.37 -16.15 -12.98
CA ARG A 144 0.81 -16.47 -12.17
C ARG A 144 1.19 -15.35 -11.19
N ARG A 145 0.34 -14.33 -11.04
CA ARG A 145 0.58 -13.21 -10.11
C ARG A 145 -0.48 -13.12 -9.03
N GLY A 146 -0.06 -12.91 -7.79
CA GLY A 146 -0.96 -12.73 -6.65
C GLY A 146 -0.17 -12.39 -5.38
N TRP A 147 -0.78 -11.65 -4.46
CA TRP A 147 -0.17 -11.20 -3.19
C TRP A 147 1.18 -10.45 -3.36
N GLY A 148 1.39 -9.87 -4.54
CA GLY A 148 2.65 -9.23 -4.92
C GLY A 148 3.77 -10.23 -5.24
N ILE A 149 3.46 -11.51 -5.45
CA ILE A 149 4.40 -12.58 -5.78
C ILE A 149 4.20 -12.95 -7.26
N VAL A 150 5.29 -13.23 -7.95
CA VAL A 150 5.29 -13.91 -9.26
C VAL A 150 5.59 -15.39 -9.02
N PHE A 151 4.62 -16.24 -9.33
CA PHE A 151 4.72 -17.69 -9.16
C PHE A 151 5.23 -18.36 -10.44
N ARG A 152 5.89 -19.52 -10.29
CA ARG A 152 6.38 -20.29 -11.44
C ARG A 152 5.22 -20.79 -12.30
N THR A 153 4.17 -21.27 -11.65
CA THR A 153 2.95 -21.79 -12.28
C THR A 153 1.70 -21.20 -11.64
N ALA A 154 0.54 -21.32 -12.31
CA ALA A 154 -0.74 -20.94 -11.73
C ALA A 154 -1.11 -21.87 -10.55
N GLU A 155 -0.71 -23.13 -10.61
CA GLU A 155 -0.92 -24.11 -9.55
C GLU A 155 -0.16 -23.73 -8.26
N ASP A 156 1.07 -23.21 -8.39
CA ASP A 156 1.84 -22.69 -7.25
C ASP A 156 1.15 -21.47 -6.62
N LYS A 157 0.54 -20.60 -7.44
CA LYS A 157 -0.25 -19.46 -6.96
C LYS A 157 -1.49 -19.96 -6.19
N ASP A 158 -2.22 -20.91 -6.73
CA ASP A 158 -3.44 -21.45 -6.12
C ASP A 158 -3.14 -22.19 -4.80
N ALA A 159 -1.96 -22.81 -4.70
CA ALA A 159 -1.50 -23.49 -3.50
C ALA A 159 -0.92 -22.54 -2.42
N TYR A 160 -0.72 -21.26 -2.75
CA TYR A 160 -0.07 -20.31 -1.84
C TYR A 160 -0.89 -20.07 -0.57
N ASP A 161 -0.19 -20.05 0.57
CA ASP A 161 -0.76 -19.66 1.85
C ASP A 161 -0.43 -18.20 2.21
N PRO A 162 -1.36 -17.24 2.06
CA PRO A 162 -1.11 -15.86 2.49
C PRO A 162 -0.94 -15.72 4.02
N GLU A 163 -1.38 -16.68 4.83
CA GLU A 163 -1.26 -16.60 6.29
C GLU A 163 0.18 -16.71 6.78
N VAL A 164 1.12 -17.20 5.96
CA VAL A 164 2.54 -17.17 6.31
C VAL A 164 3.04 -15.74 6.52
N ARG A 165 2.49 -14.77 5.78
CA ARG A 165 2.80 -13.35 5.96
C ARG A 165 2.17 -12.80 7.24
N LEU A 166 0.96 -13.25 7.59
CA LEU A 166 0.29 -12.90 8.86
C LEU A 166 1.08 -13.37 10.09
N GLN A 167 1.67 -14.56 10.05
CA GLN A 167 2.48 -15.08 11.16
C GLN A 167 3.71 -14.20 11.46
N GLN A 168 4.19 -13.45 10.46
CA GLN A 168 5.30 -12.52 10.57
C GLN A 168 4.86 -11.08 10.88
N ALA A 169 3.55 -10.82 10.79
CA ALA A 169 2.97 -9.51 11.07
C ALA A 169 2.97 -9.22 12.58
N GLN A 170 3.29 -7.98 12.93
CA GLN A 170 3.19 -7.50 14.31
C GLN A 170 1.79 -6.92 14.53
N LEU A 171 0.77 -7.77 14.42
CA LEU A 171 -0.63 -7.35 14.46
C LEU A 171 -1.09 -7.11 15.90
N GLY A 172 -1.34 -5.84 16.25
CA GLY A 172 -2.03 -5.46 17.50
C GLY A 172 -3.54 -5.72 17.44
N PRO A 173 -4.31 -5.44 18.51
CA PRO A 173 -5.77 -5.50 18.45
C PRO A 173 -6.33 -4.45 17.47
N LEU A 174 -7.57 -4.64 17.03
CA LEU A 174 -8.31 -3.61 16.29
C LEU A 174 -8.60 -2.42 17.21
N THR A 175 -8.45 -1.22 16.66
CA THR A 175 -8.64 0.05 17.35
C THR A 175 -9.61 0.94 16.59
N PRO A 176 -10.93 0.61 16.55
CA PRO A 176 -11.92 1.48 15.93
C PRO A 176 -12.01 2.83 16.65
N PRO A 177 -12.46 3.91 15.99
CA PRO A 177 -12.73 5.20 16.66
C PRO A 177 -13.64 5.02 17.89
N GLU A 178 -13.26 5.63 19.01
CA GLU A 178 -13.97 5.60 20.31
C GLU A 178 -14.44 6.99 20.76
N ALA A 179 -13.88 8.07 20.21
CA ALA A 179 -14.31 9.41 20.56
C ALA A 179 -15.80 9.60 20.20
N PRO A 180 -16.54 10.46 20.93
CA PRO A 180 -17.90 10.81 20.54
C PRO A 180 -17.95 11.30 19.09
N ALA A 181 -19.01 10.98 18.36
CA ALA A 181 -19.12 11.30 16.93
C ALA A 181 -18.81 12.78 16.62
N ALA A 182 -19.19 13.73 17.49
CA ALA A 182 -18.91 15.16 17.31
C ALA A 182 -17.43 15.56 17.44
N ALA A 183 -16.60 14.73 18.07
CA ALA A 183 -15.16 14.95 18.24
C ALA A 183 -14.30 14.18 17.25
N GLN A 184 -14.88 13.20 16.55
CA GLN A 184 -14.18 12.46 15.49
C GLN A 184 -13.92 13.37 14.30
N ILE A 185 -12.76 13.18 13.68
CA ILE A 185 -12.36 13.81 12.43
C ILE A 185 -12.88 12.94 11.28
N TRP A 186 -13.51 13.60 10.31
CA TRP A 186 -14.09 12.95 9.13
C TRP A 186 -13.46 13.59 7.91
N SER A 187 -13.23 12.80 6.88
CA SER A 187 -12.70 13.28 5.60
C SER A 187 -13.33 12.50 4.48
N THR A 188 -13.91 13.21 3.52
CA THR A 188 -14.38 12.62 2.27
C THR A 188 -13.42 12.92 1.14
N TYR A 189 -13.15 11.92 0.32
CA TYR A 189 -12.33 12.07 -0.88
C TYR A 189 -13.24 12.18 -2.11
N PRO A 190 -12.82 12.87 -3.18
CA PRO A 190 -13.55 12.91 -4.45
C PRO A 190 -13.84 11.49 -4.96
N PRO A 191 -15.03 11.24 -5.51
CA PRO A 191 -15.31 9.95 -6.14
C PRO A 191 -14.47 9.78 -7.41
N VAL A 192 -13.95 8.57 -7.60
CA VAL A 192 -13.25 8.16 -8.84
C VAL A 192 -14.24 7.39 -9.69
N GLU A 193 -14.41 7.81 -10.93
CA GLU A 193 -15.26 7.10 -11.89
C GLU A 193 -14.66 5.75 -12.27
N VAL A 194 -15.50 4.72 -12.32
CA VAL A 194 -15.14 3.36 -12.74
C VAL A 194 -16.01 2.95 -13.92
N ALA A 195 -15.46 2.07 -14.77
CA ALA A 195 -16.17 1.62 -15.97
C ALA A 195 -17.46 0.85 -15.65
N ASP A 196 -17.43 0.03 -14.60
CA ASP A 196 -18.56 -0.80 -14.18
C ASP A 196 -18.51 -1.04 -12.67
N ALA A 197 -19.65 -0.94 -12.00
CA ALA A 197 -19.73 -1.11 -10.55
C ALA A 197 -19.51 -2.57 -10.13
N ALA A 198 -20.15 -3.53 -10.81
CA ALA A 198 -20.06 -4.95 -10.45
C ALA A 198 -18.64 -5.50 -10.66
N ALA A 199 -17.98 -5.15 -11.76
CA ALA A 199 -16.60 -5.53 -12.01
C ALA A 199 -15.62 -4.85 -11.02
N THR A 200 -15.95 -3.64 -10.54
CA THR A 200 -15.18 -2.99 -9.47
C THR A 200 -15.33 -3.74 -8.15
N VAL A 201 -16.54 -4.17 -7.79
CA VAL A 201 -16.78 -5.01 -6.61
C VAL A 201 -16.01 -6.34 -6.74
N ALA A 202 -16.12 -7.03 -7.87
CA ALA A 202 -15.37 -8.26 -8.11
C ALA A 202 -13.85 -8.07 -8.04
N ALA A 203 -13.34 -6.93 -8.54
CA ALA A 203 -11.91 -6.59 -8.44
C ALA A 203 -11.47 -6.31 -6.99
N MET A 204 -12.33 -5.75 -6.15
CA MET A 204 -12.09 -5.58 -4.72
C MET A 204 -12.14 -6.93 -3.99
N GLU A 205 -13.00 -7.86 -4.40
CA GLU A 205 -13.11 -9.20 -3.80
C GLU A 205 -11.94 -10.12 -4.14
N ALA A 206 -11.28 -9.90 -5.28
CA ALA A 206 -10.04 -10.56 -5.67
C ALA A 206 -8.84 -10.04 -4.85
N VAL A 207 -8.83 -10.36 -3.55
CA VAL A 207 -7.88 -9.82 -2.55
C VAL A 207 -6.42 -10.11 -2.89
N GLU A 208 -6.15 -11.19 -3.65
CA GLU A 208 -4.81 -11.54 -4.14
C GLU A 208 -4.28 -10.52 -5.15
N GLN A 209 -5.14 -9.69 -5.76
CA GLN A 209 -4.78 -8.73 -6.80
C GLN A 209 -4.58 -7.32 -6.25
N TRP A 210 -4.86 -7.07 -4.97
CA TRP A 210 -4.72 -5.74 -4.37
C TRP A 210 -3.34 -5.09 -4.54
N PRO A 211 -2.22 -5.84 -4.51
CA PRO A 211 -0.90 -5.27 -4.80
C PRO A 211 -0.77 -4.68 -6.21
N GLU A 212 -1.57 -5.13 -7.18
CA GLU A 212 -1.62 -4.60 -8.55
C GLU A 212 -2.31 -3.24 -8.63
N TYR A 213 -3.10 -2.88 -7.62
CA TYR A 213 -3.71 -1.55 -7.49
C TYR A 213 -2.79 -0.57 -6.75
N GLY A 214 -1.58 -0.98 -6.37
CA GLY A 214 -0.60 -0.12 -5.71
C GLY A 214 -0.30 1.15 -6.51
N SER A 215 -0.20 2.28 -5.82
CA SER A 215 0.14 3.58 -6.39
C SER A 215 1.59 3.98 -6.03
N GLU A 216 2.02 5.15 -6.48
CA GLU A 216 3.30 5.76 -6.08
C GLU A 216 3.44 5.90 -4.56
N LEU A 217 2.32 6.08 -3.86
CA LEU A 217 2.30 6.39 -2.43
C LEU A 217 2.15 5.15 -1.56
N GLY A 218 1.70 4.02 -2.12
CA GLY A 218 1.63 2.79 -1.36
C GLY A 218 0.80 1.69 -2.00
N ARG A 219 0.71 0.56 -1.28
CA ARG A 219 -0.06 -0.60 -1.68
C ARG A 219 -0.62 -1.35 -0.49
N PHE A 220 -1.59 -2.20 -0.77
CA PHE A 220 -2.21 -3.11 0.19
C PHE A 220 -1.89 -4.54 -0.20
N THR A 221 -1.51 -5.38 0.76
CA THR A 221 -1.34 -6.82 0.55
C THR A 221 -2.19 -7.61 1.53
N ALA A 222 -3.06 -8.49 1.02
CA ALA A 222 -3.87 -9.39 1.83
C ALA A 222 -3.02 -10.42 2.58
N LEU A 223 -3.36 -10.66 3.85
CA LEU A 223 -2.62 -11.54 4.77
C LEU A 223 -3.40 -12.79 5.21
N ARG A 224 -4.62 -13.00 4.68
CA ARG A 224 -5.51 -14.10 5.10
C ARG A 224 -6.03 -14.81 3.87
N ARG A 225 -6.45 -16.06 4.07
CA ARG A 225 -7.20 -16.81 3.07
C ARG A 225 -8.65 -16.35 3.06
N GLY A 226 -9.29 -16.47 1.90
CA GLY A 226 -10.72 -16.16 1.71
C GLY A 226 -10.95 -14.81 1.04
N GLY A 227 -12.17 -14.30 1.18
CA GLY A 227 -12.60 -13.02 0.61
C GLY A 227 -12.41 -11.85 1.57
N LEU A 228 -13.09 -10.73 1.28
CA LEU A 228 -12.90 -9.47 2.00
C LEU A 228 -13.29 -9.52 3.48
N ARG A 229 -14.37 -10.21 3.87
CA ARG A 229 -14.86 -10.18 5.25
C ARG A 229 -13.84 -10.80 6.22
N GLY A 230 -13.36 -10.02 7.18
CA GLY A 230 -12.31 -10.42 8.11
C GLY A 230 -10.89 -10.37 7.53
N GLN A 231 -10.72 -9.93 6.28
CA GLN A 231 -9.43 -9.83 5.61
C GLN A 231 -8.56 -8.76 6.29
N THR A 232 -7.35 -9.14 6.70
CA THR A 232 -6.32 -8.20 7.16
C THR A 232 -5.41 -7.83 5.99
N PHE A 233 -5.12 -6.55 5.83
CA PHE A 233 -4.17 -6.04 4.86
C PHE A 233 -2.95 -5.43 5.57
N GLU A 234 -1.75 -5.74 5.09
CA GLU A 234 -0.58 -4.89 5.33
C GLU A 234 -0.61 -3.74 4.34
N ILE A 235 -0.48 -2.52 4.85
CA ILE A 235 -0.33 -1.31 4.07
C ILE A 235 1.15 -0.99 4.04
N GLU A 236 1.74 -0.97 2.85
CA GLU A 236 3.12 -0.52 2.63
C GLU A 236 3.02 0.89 2.01
N VAL A 237 3.36 1.92 2.79
CA VAL A 237 3.26 3.33 2.40
C VAL A 237 4.65 3.91 2.22
N ILE A 238 4.82 4.73 1.20
CA ILE A 238 6.03 5.51 1.01
C ILE A 238 5.81 6.89 1.61
N GLY A 239 6.46 7.15 2.75
CA GLY A 239 6.52 8.50 3.34
C GLY A 239 7.69 9.29 2.76
N PHE A 240 7.52 10.60 2.56
CA PHE A 240 8.57 11.48 2.06
C PHE A 240 8.99 12.49 3.15
N PRO A 241 9.77 12.09 4.16
CA PRO A 241 10.35 13.05 5.12
C PRO A 241 11.22 14.12 4.44
N SER A 242 11.67 13.85 3.21
CA SER A 242 12.14 14.88 2.27
C SER A 242 11.83 14.44 0.83
N PRO A 243 11.80 15.37 -0.15
CA PRO A 243 11.49 15.04 -1.56
C PRO A 243 12.41 14.00 -2.20
N ARG A 244 13.57 13.70 -1.61
CA ARG A 244 14.56 12.75 -2.16
C ARG A 244 14.79 11.51 -1.30
N THR A 245 14.09 11.38 -0.17
CA THR A 245 14.30 10.27 0.76
C THR A 245 12.97 9.62 1.10
N PRO A 246 12.42 8.79 0.21
CA PRO A 246 11.28 7.97 0.55
C PRO A 246 11.65 6.99 1.67
N VAL A 247 10.73 6.80 2.61
CA VAL A 247 10.85 5.81 3.69
C VAL A 247 9.64 4.90 3.63
N LEU A 248 9.91 3.60 3.52
CA LEU A 248 8.87 2.59 3.57
C LEU A 248 8.37 2.44 5.01
N MET A 249 7.10 2.77 5.19
CA MET A 249 6.36 2.60 6.43
C MET A 249 5.35 1.47 6.25
N ARG A 250 4.97 0.84 7.36
CA ARG A 250 3.90 -0.15 7.38
C ARG A 250 2.82 0.18 8.39
N ALA A 251 1.60 -0.25 8.07
CA ALA A 251 0.47 -0.31 8.98
C ALA A 251 -0.43 -1.51 8.64
N TYR A 252 -1.41 -1.80 9.49
CA TYR A 252 -2.37 -2.87 9.24
C TYR A 252 -3.80 -2.37 9.44
N VAL A 253 -4.70 -2.89 8.59
CA VAL A 253 -6.14 -2.73 8.71
C VAL A 253 -6.83 -4.07 8.51
N THR A 254 -8.00 -4.25 9.11
CA THR A 254 -8.87 -5.40 8.81
C THR A 254 -10.24 -4.92 8.36
N VAL A 255 -10.79 -5.63 7.39
CA VAL A 255 -12.19 -5.47 6.99
C VAL A 255 -13.08 -6.10 8.07
N ASP A 256 -13.58 -5.29 8.99
CA ASP A 256 -14.47 -5.75 10.07
C ASP A 256 -15.95 -5.64 9.69
N GLN A 257 -16.29 -4.85 8.66
CA GLN A 257 -17.63 -4.78 8.10
C GLN A 257 -17.58 -4.79 6.57
N LEU A 258 -18.52 -5.52 5.99
CA LEU A 258 -18.73 -5.64 4.55
C LEU A 258 -20.23 -5.72 4.32
N ALA A 259 -20.74 -4.94 3.37
CA ALA A 259 -22.10 -5.06 2.85
C ALA A 259 -22.03 -4.94 1.33
N THR A 260 -22.43 -5.98 0.63
CA THR A 260 -22.62 -6.00 -0.83
C THR A 260 -24.11 -6.04 -1.14
N SER A 261 -24.48 -5.72 -2.37
CA SER A 261 -25.88 -5.77 -2.84
C SER A 261 -26.52 -7.15 -2.74
N GLU A 262 -25.73 -8.22 -2.62
CA GLU A 262 -26.20 -9.61 -2.59
C GLU A 262 -26.34 -10.21 -1.18
N ASP A 263 -25.67 -9.62 -0.18
CA ASP A 263 -25.53 -10.23 1.16
C ASP A 263 -26.71 -9.91 2.10
N ASP A 264 -26.95 -8.62 2.37
CA ASP A 264 -27.87 -8.17 3.42
C ASP A 264 -28.29 -6.70 3.20
N GLU A 265 -29.47 -6.53 2.59
CA GLU A 265 -30.05 -5.21 2.29
C GLU A 265 -30.36 -4.40 3.56
N GLU A 266 -30.82 -5.05 4.63
CA GLU A 266 -31.15 -4.37 5.89
C GLU A 266 -29.89 -3.85 6.59
N ALA A 267 -28.83 -4.67 6.65
CA ALA A 267 -27.55 -4.24 7.21
C ALA A 267 -26.92 -3.10 6.39
N ARG A 268 -27.03 -3.17 5.05
CA ARG A 268 -26.57 -2.10 4.15
C ARG A 268 -27.33 -0.80 4.41
N ASP A 269 -28.65 -0.84 4.50
CA ASP A 269 -29.48 0.34 4.70
C ASP A 269 -29.30 0.96 6.10
N ALA A 270 -29.16 0.12 7.12
CA ALA A 270 -28.83 0.56 8.47
C ALA A 270 -27.47 1.28 8.49
N TRP A 271 -26.47 0.73 7.80
CA TRP A 271 -25.16 1.34 7.68
C TRP A 271 -25.21 2.68 6.94
N LEU A 272 -25.91 2.73 5.80
CA LEU A 272 -26.07 3.95 5.00
C LEU A 272 -26.79 5.05 5.79
N THR A 273 -27.77 4.67 6.60
CA THR A 273 -28.45 5.60 7.51
C THR A 273 -27.48 6.16 8.53
N GLN A 274 -26.66 5.33 9.17
CA GLN A 274 -25.65 5.79 10.12
C GLN A 274 -24.61 6.71 9.47
N LEU A 275 -24.16 6.37 8.26
CA LEU A 275 -23.22 7.21 7.50
C LEU A 275 -23.83 8.59 7.21
N ARG A 276 -25.04 8.63 6.65
CA ARG A 276 -25.75 9.88 6.33
C ARG A 276 -25.98 10.74 7.57
N LEU A 277 -26.39 10.13 8.69
CA LEU A 277 -26.56 10.85 9.96
C LEU A 277 -25.23 11.43 10.48
N GLY A 278 -24.12 10.70 10.31
CA GLY A 278 -22.78 11.19 10.64
C GLY A 278 -22.39 12.43 9.84
N PHE A 279 -22.70 12.47 8.54
CA PHE A 279 -22.43 13.62 7.68
C PHE A 279 -23.43 14.77 7.81
N ALA A 280 -24.69 14.49 8.14
CA ALA A 280 -25.69 15.54 8.35
C ALA A 280 -25.31 16.51 9.47
N ALA A 281 -24.49 16.07 10.43
CA ALA A 281 -23.94 16.91 11.49
C ALA A 281 -22.75 17.79 11.06
N ARG A 282 -22.31 17.72 9.79
CA ARG A 282 -21.08 18.33 9.26
C ARG A 282 -21.36 19.10 7.97
N ALA A 283 -21.71 20.38 8.10
CA ALA A 283 -22.09 21.21 6.95
C ALA A 283 -20.92 21.55 6.01
N ASP A 284 -19.68 21.36 6.46
CA ASP A 284 -18.43 21.62 5.73
C ASP A 284 -17.94 20.44 4.90
N GLU A 285 -18.44 19.23 5.16
CA GLU A 285 -18.12 18.04 4.39
C GLU A 285 -19.23 17.71 3.37
N PRO A 286 -18.91 17.45 2.09
CA PRO A 286 -19.91 17.06 1.12
C PRO A 286 -20.50 15.69 1.49
N SER A 287 -21.80 15.50 1.20
CA SER A 287 -22.41 14.18 1.38
C SER A 287 -21.57 13.11 0.66
N PRO A 288 -21.24 11.99 1.34
CA PRO A 288 -20.42 10.95 0.76
C PRO A 288 -21.10 10.25 -0.41
N ILE A 289 -22.44 10.24 -0.42
CA ILE A 289 -23.27 9.54 -1.39
C ILE A 289 -24.32 10.54 -1.89
N PRO A 290 -24.37 10.83 -3.20
CA PRO A 290 -25.40 11.67 -3.79
C PRO A 290 -26.81 11.11 -3.53
N ASP A 291 -27.80 12.00 -3.44
CA ASP A 291 -29.20 11.59 -3.34
C ASP A 291 -29.61 10.79 -4.58
N GLY A 292 -30.30 9.66 -4.37
CA GLY A 292 -30.71 8.78 -5.47
C GLY A 292 -29.59 7.92 -6.06
N ALA A 293 -28.39 7.92 -5.50
CA ALA A 293 -27.36 6.95 -5.85
C ALA A 293 -27.72 5.53 -5.37
N GLU A 294 -27.43 4.54 -6.20
CA GLU A 294 -27.56 3.12 -5.88
C GLU A 294 -26.22 2.60 -5.35
N VAL A 295 -26.21 2.03 -4.13
CA VAL A 295 -24.98 1.56 -3.49
C VAL A 295 -24.83 0.06 -3.67
N HIS A 296 -23.72 -0.34 -4.30
CA HIS A 296 -23.40 -1.72 -4.67
C HIS A 296 -22.55 -2.42 -3.62
N ALA A 297 -21.59 -1.72 -3.02
CA ALA A 297 -20.74 -2.29 -1.99
C ALA A 297 -20.23 -1.25 -1.00
N ILE A 298 -20.02 -1.72 0.22
CA ILE A 298 -19.49 -0.96 1.35
C ILE A 298 -18.46 -1.84 2.06
N LEU A 299 -17.24 -1.35 2.14
CA LEU A 299 -16.13 -1.99 2.84
C LEU A 299 -15.67 -1.09 3.98
N VAL A 300 -15.56 -1.60 5.20
CA VAL A 300 -15.00 -0.84 6.33
C VAL A 300 -13.68 -1.48 6.76
N LEU A 301 -12.60 -0.74 6.57
CA LEU A 301 -11.24 -1.07 7.00
C LEU A 301 -10.98 -0.40 8.35
N THR A 302 -10.91 -1.18 9.43
CA THR A 302 -10.56 -0.69 10.77
C THR A 302 -9.08 -0.87 11.04
N SER A 303 -8.44 0.17 11.59
CA SER A 303 -7.01 0.14 11.93
C SER A 303 -6.69 -0.80 13.08
N HIS A 304 -5.49 -1.38 13.05
CA HIS A 304 -4.89 -2.03 14.21
C HIS A 304 -4.06 -1.03 15.05
N GLU A 305 -3.81 -1.38 16.31
CA GLU A 305 -2.89 -0.65 17.19
C GLU A 305 -1.53 -0.44 16.50
N GLY A 306 -1.04 0.80 16.53
CA GLY A 306 0.20 1.21 15.87
C GLY A 306 0.03 1.77 14.45
N HIS A 307 -1.21 1.92 13.97
CA HIS A 307 -1.50 2.65 12.72
C HIS A 307 -1.13 4.14 12.86
N PHE A 308 -0.58 4.75 11.81
CA PHE A 308 -0.07 6.14 11.83
C PHE A 308 -1.16 7.20 12.07
N MET A 309 -2.41 6.91 11.73
CA MET A 309 -3.59 7.75 12.06
C MET A 309 -4.23 7.40 13.41
N GLY A 310 -3.64 6.50 14.20
CA GLY A 310 -4.23 6.00 15.44
C GLY A 310 -5.51 5.21 15.22
N ARG A 311 -6.55 5.55 15.98
CA ARG A 311 -7.85 4.88 15.97
C ARG A 311 -8.68 5.34 14.78
N ALA A 312 -8.72 4.54 13.72
CA ALA A 312 -9.21 4.98 12.43
C ALA A 312 -10.03 3.91 11.71
N ARG A 313 -10.95 4.39 10.87
CA ARG A 313 -11.67 3.63 9.86
C ARG A 313 -11.50 4.30 8.50
N SER A 314 -11.22 3.49 7.49
CA SER A 314 -11.38 3.89 6.09
C SER A 314 -12.53 3.09 5.50
N GLN A 315 -13.42 3.75 4.78
CA GLN A 315 -14.59 3.13 4.17
C GLN A 315 -14.50 3.27 2.67
N LEU A 316 -14.69 2.18 1.93
CA LEU A 316 -14.78 2.22 0.47
C LEU A 316 -16.22 1.96 0.06
N LEU A 317 -16.75 2.84 -0.78
CA LEU A 317 -18.09 2.78 -1.32
C LEU A 317 -18.00 2.60 -2.83
N VAL A 318 -18.77 1.64 -3.36
CA VAL A 318 -19.03 1.53 -4.80
C VAL A 318 -20.50 1.85 -5.02
N TYR A 319 -20.79 2.80 -5.90
CA TYR A 319 -22.16 3.24 -6.16
C TYR A 319 -22.34 3.68 -7.62
N SER A 320 -23.57 3.67 -8.10
CA SER A 320 -23.94 4.27 -9.38
C SER A 320 -24.85 5.48 -9.16
N HIS A 321 -24.65 6.51 -9.97
CA HIS A 321 -25.44 7.73 -9.95
C HIS A 321 -25.50 8.33 -11.35
N GLU A 322 -26.69 8.73 -11.79
CA GLU A 322 -26.92 9.33 -13.12
C GLU A 322 -26.33 8.51 -14.29
N GLY A 323 -26.42 7.17 -14.20
CA GLY A 323 -25.93 6.26 -15.24
C GLY A 323 -24.41 6.07 -15.27
N ARG A 324 -23.68 6.58 -14.27
CA ARG A 324 -22.23 6.42 -14.11
C ARG A 324 -21.92 5.69 -12.81
N SER A 325 -20.76 5.05 -12.75
CA SER A 325 -20.33 4.25 -11.59
C SER A 325 -19.09 4.87 -10.96
N TYR A 326 -19.01 4.80 -9.63
CA TYR A 326 -17.99 5.46 -8.85
C TYR A 326 -17.49 4.56 -7.73
N VAL A 327 -16.21 4.71 -7.40
CA VAL A 327 -15.63 4.28 -6.12
C VAL A 327 -15.23 5.50 -5.32
N ARG A 328 -15.50 5.51 -4.02
CA ARG A 328 -15.17 6.64 -3.12
C ARG A 328 -14.66 6.13 -1.79
N ALA A 329 -13.64 6.79 -1.26
CA ALA A 329 -13.17 6.56 0.10
C ALA A 329 -13.74 7.59 1.09
N ILE A 330 -13.86 7.18 2.35
CA ILE A 330 -14.21 8.03 3.49
C ILE A 330 -13.32 7.65 4.67
N GLY A 331 -12.66 8.62 5.29
CA GLY A 331 -11.90 8.42 6.51
C GLY A 331 -12.66 8.92 7.74
N ILE A 332 -12.58 8.17 8.83
CA ILE A 332 -13.05 8.57 10.17
C ILE A 332 -11.97 8.21 11.18
N TRP A 333 -11.53 9.15 12.01
CA TRP A 333 -10.57 8.86 13.08
C TRP A 333 -10.79 9.71 14.32
N ASP A 334 -10.31 9.21 15.46
CA ASP A 334 -10.27 10.00 16.69
C ASP A 334 -9.20 11.10 16.60
N PRO A 335 -9.31 12.19 17.38
CA PRO A 335 -8.23 13.17 17.50
C PRO A 335 -6.90 12.49 17.80
N MET A 336 -5.91 12.71 16.93
CA MET A 336 -4.60 12.10 17.08
C MET A 336 -3.86 12.69 18.29
N PRO A 337 -3.11 11.88 19.06
CA PRO A 337 -2.12 12.39 19.99
C PRO A 337 -1.18 13.38 19.29
N TRP A 338 -0.76 14.44 19.99
CA TRP A 338 -0.02 15.56 19.41
C TRP A 338 1.16 15.17 18.50
N HIS A 339 1.91 14.13 18.86
CA HIS A 339 3.09 13.67 18.11
C HIS A 339 2.71 12.96 16.79
N LEU A 340 1.56 12.26 16.75
CA LEU A 340 1.02 11.69 15.52
C LEU A 340 0.35 12.77 14.66
N ALA A 341 -0.32 13.73 15.29
CA ALA A 341 -0.91 14.87 14.59
C ALA A 341 0.16 15.66 13.83
N GLU A 342 1.28 15.98 14.47
CA GLU A 342 2.40 16.70 13.84
C GLU A 342 2.99 15.92 12.65
N LEU A 343 3.21 14.61 12.81
CA LEU A 343 3.71 13.75 11.72
C LEU A 343 2.71 13.67 10.56
N TYR A 344 1.42 13.55 10.88
CA TYR A 344 0.35 13.52 9.89
C TYR A 344 0.28 14.84 9.12
N GLU A 345 0.28 15.99 9.79
CA GLU A 345 0.24 17.30 9.13
C GLU A 345 1.46 17.53 8.23
N GLN A 346 2.65 17.12 8.66
CA GLN A 346 3.89 17.37 7.90
C GLN A 346 4.08 16.42 6.70
N VAL A 347 3.69 15.16 6.84
CA VAL A 347 4.06 14.11 5.86
C VAL A 347 2.86 13.25 5.43
N GLY A 348 1.90 13.03 6.33
CA GLY A 348 0.82 12.06 6.13
C GLY A 348 -0.41 12.58 5.40
N GLN A 349 -0.79 13.84 5.61
CA GLN A 349 -2.09 14.37 5.17
C GLN A 349 -2.18 14.41 3.64
N GLY A 350 -1.19 15.01 2.98
CA GLY A 350 -1.12 15.05 1.52
C GLY A 350 -1.09 13.65 0.91
N ALA A 351 -0.25 12.77 1.45
CA ALA A 351 -0.13 11.40 0.96
C ALA A 351 -1.43 10.60 1.14
N GLN A 352 -2.08 10.70 2.30
CA GLN A 352 -3.37 10.05 2.57
C GLN A 352 -4.45 10.54 1.60
N HIS A 353 -4.51 11.86 1.39
CA HIS A 353 -5.48 12.49 0.51
C HIS A 353 -5.26 12.10 -0.97
N ALA A 354 -4.01 12.10 -1.42
CA ALA A 354 -3.65 11.70 -2.76
C ALA A 354 -3.91 10.20 -3.00
N PHE A 355 -3.55 9.36 -2.04
CA PHE A 355 -3.79 7.91 -2.08
C PHE A 355 -5.26 7.57 -2.33
N TRP A 356 -6.19 8.32 -1.73
CA TRP A 356 -7.62 8.09 -1.83
C TRP A 356 -8.36 8.88 -2.92
N GLY A 357 -7.65 9.61 -3.80
CA GLY A 357 -8.26 10.18 -5.01
C GLY A 357 -8.09 11.68 -5.23
N MET A 358 -7.43 12.43 -4.34
CA MET A 358 -7.21 13.89 -4.53
C MET A 358 -5.91 14.25 -5.26
N GLY A 359 -5.08 13.27 -5.57
CA GLY A 359 -3.77 13.48 -6.20
C GLY A 359 -3.80 13.22 -7.70
N ALA A 360 -2.62 13.13 -8.29
CA ALA A 360 -2.48 12.60 -9.64
C ALA A 360 -2.96 11.13 -9.69
N PRO A 361 -3.45 10.63 -10.83
CA PRO A 361 -3.93 9.25 -10.94
C PRO A 361 -2.92 8.21 -10.45
N GLU A 362 -1.63 8.43 -10.71
CA GLU A 362 -0.51 7.58 -10.28
C GLU A 362 -0.27 7.57 -8.76
N GLU A 363 -0.73 8.57 -8.04
CA GLU A 363 -0.64 8.64 -6.57
C GLU A 363 -1.81 7.91 -5.89
N SER A 364 -2.91 7.69 -6.62
CA SER A 364 -4.18 7.22 -6.08
C SER A 364 -4.47 5.75 -6.34
N MET A 365 -4.62 4.94 -5.28
CA MET A 365 -5.03 3.54 -5.40
C MET A 365 -6.41 3.39 -6.07
N LEU A 366 -7.35 4.31 -5.81
CA LEU A 366 -8.69 4.23 -6.42
C LEU A 366 -8.63 4.44 -7.94
N HIS A 367 -7.79 5.34 -8.43
CA HIS A 367 -7.56 5.51 -9.87
C HIS A 367 -6.87 4.28 -10.47
N GLN A 368 -5.93 3.66 -9.74
CA GLN A 368 -5.28 2.44 -10.20
C GLN A 368 -6.24 1.24 -10.25
N LEU A 369 -7.15 1.11 -9.29
CA LEU A 369 -8.26 0.15 -9.33
C LEU A 369 -9.15 0.40 -10.55
N ALA A 370 -9.60 1.64 -10.77
CA ALA A 370 -10.43 2.02 -11.90
C ALA A 370 -9.78 1.68 -13.24
N ALA A 371 -8.50 2.01 -13.40
CA ALA A 371 -7.72 1.70 -14.60
C ALA A 371 -7.58 0.18 -14.82
N SER A 372 -7.40 -0.60 -13.75
CA SER A 372 -7.34 -2.06 -13.85
C SER A 372 -8.67 -2.66 -14.31
N VAL A 373 -9.79 -2.21 -13.74
CA VAL A 373 -11.14 -2.64 -14.13
C VAL A 373 -11.40 -2.30 -15.60
N ALA A 374 -11.08 -1.06 -16.02
CA ALA A 374 -11.26 -0.63 -17.41
C ALA A 374 -10.47 -1.51 -18.40
N ARG A 375 -9.21 -1.86 -18.09
CA ARG A 375 -8.41 -2.75 -18.95
C ARG A 375 -9.06 -4.11 -19.13
N ARG A 376 -9.56 -4.73 -18.06
CA ARG A 376 -10.21 -6.05 -18.12
C ARG A 376 -11.50 -6.02 -18.95
N HIS A 377 -12.27 -4.94 -18.85
CA HIS A 377 -13.46 -4.74 -19.67
C HIS A 377 -13.17 -4.61 -21.16
N THR A 378 -12.00 -4.09 -21.55
CA THR A 378 -11.64 -3.99 -22.97
C THR A 378 -11.11 -5.30 -23.57
N THR A 379 -10.69 -6.25 -22.73
CA THR A 379 -10.05 -7.51 -23.16
C THR A 379 -10.95 -8.74 -23.05
N GLY A 380 -12.08 -8.64 -22.34
CA GLY A 380 -13.12 -9.68 -22.26
C GLY A 380 -14.27 -9.35 -23.19
#